data_AF-A0A640VK17-F1
#
_entry.id   AF-A0A640VK17-F1
#
_cell.length_a   1.000
_cell.length_b   1.000
_cell.length_c   1.000
_cell.angle_alpha   90.00
_cell.angle_beta   90.00
_cell.angle_gamma   90.00
#
_symmetry.space_group_name_H-M   'P 1'
#
loop_
_entity.id
_entity.type
_entity.pdbx_description
1 polymer ?
#
loop_
_entity_poly.entity_id
_entity_poly.type
_entity_poly.pdbx_seq_one_letter_code
_entity_poly.pdbx_strand_id
1 'polypeptide(L)'
;MSDNPYRAEITQLTTAIIDLQMELATASGAARDQLQQELNAKITVADKLQGMSEAWRLGRLAQAVSALQALAASELAKQARVAARLNRMMEAQGVAQAATSASDPDGSASPPPASTPTGPTPAVAAAPPAGVIRIEITPQDLDALARVAQSEVGHFGQYGAAQLTGGVQAVVETILNRVAHGRFPGSLQAVMDQPSQFSAINATGSWAGLSAATSQIQTIVTDYLNARVAGQSGVLGGATHFLNPFLSSSTALSQWGNHVVANAVAVFGNEAAEDVHFHGFAPGTSLPQAHAIHFGGWSPVFDGAGRAASSVTSSGLRVRLLSTLKGELTHFENGKHKENADSHFSRVGDYWRALGLPYHGQSVVTFADGSTGNPAWSAAFISWAIAEQGVGADRFKGAQAHWKYVQDLVEERLATPLFDLMDPEQYAPRPGDIVHYGRATAARFHLAAALDHLKIDGYYPSHSDFVIEVDQTDGSLTTVGGNVDNSVKSKRVGIDSDGLLKPRRQRGEDFPWIAVLRLRDG
;
A
#
# COMPACT_ATOMS: atom_id res chain seq x y z
N MET A 1 -13.96 24.08 -1.69
CA MET A 1 -13.40 25.13 -0.79
C MET A 1 -14.01 25.09 0.62
N SER A 2 -14.93 24.17 0.92
CA SER A 2 -15.60 24.02 2.23
C SER A 2 -14.67 23.59 3.37
N ASP A 3 -13.53 22.98 3.07
CA ASP A 3 -12.70 22.27 4.07
C ASP A 3 -11.39 23.01 4.42
N ASN A 4 -11.32 24.32 4.18
CA ASN A 4 -10.15 25.09 4.60
C ASN A 4 -10.13 25.19 6.14
N PRO A 5 -9.14 24.60 6.84
CA PRO A 5 -9.14 24.51 8.30
C PRO A 5 -9.07 25.87 8.98
N TYR A 6 -8.56 26.89 8.30
CA TYR A 6 -8.42 28.24 8.84
C TYR A 6 -9.66 29.12 8.64
N ARG A 7 -10.67 28.65 7.90
CA ARG A 7 -11.81 29.48 7.48
C ARG A 7 -12.64 30.01 8.64
N ALA A 8 -12.94 29.15 9.63
CA ALA A 8 -13.76 29.53 10.78
C ALA A 8 -13.06 30.57 11.65
N GLU A 9 -11.77 30.37 11.93
CA GLU A 9 -10.95 31.26 12.74
C GLU A 9 -10.71 32.62 12.05
N ILE A 10 -10.45 32.62 10.73
CA ILE A 10 -10.37 33.87 9.94
C ILE A 10 -11.68 34.64 9.99
N THR A 11 -12.82 33.95 9.90
CA THR A 11 -14.15 34.60 9.95
C THR A 11 -14.38 35.25 11.31
N GLN A 12 -14.11 34.51 12.40
CA GLN A 12 -14.25 35.01 13.77
C GLN A 12 -13.32 36.20 14.05
N LEU A 13 -12.07 36.15 13.61
CA LEU A 13 -11.11 37.25 13.75
C LEU A 13 -11.52 38.47 12.94
N THR A 14 -12.05 38.27 11.73
CA THR A 14 -12.53 39.39 10.89
C THR A 14 -13.68 40.13 11.58
N THR A 15 -14.63 39.39 12.17
CA THR A 15 -15.72 40.00 12.96
C THR A 15 -15.16 40.77 14.17
N ALA A 16 -14.25 40.17 14.93
CA ALA A 16 -13.63 40.83 16.09
C ALA A 16 -12.84 42.10 15.72
N ILE A 17 -12.19 42.12 14.55
CA ILE A 17 -11.48 43.29 14.02
C ILE A 17 -12.47 44.42 13.70
N ILE A 18 -13.61 44.09 13.07
CA ILE A 18 -14.66 45.07 12.75
C ILE A 18 -15.23 45.68 14.04
N ASP A 19 -15.53 44.85 15.03
CA ASP A 19 -16.07 45.31 16.32
C ASP A 19 -15.09 46.25 17.04
N LEU A 20 -13.80 45.89 17.09
CA LEU A 20 -12.76 46.75 17.66
C LEU A 20 -12.59 48.08 16.92
N GLN A 21 -12.72 48.08 15.58
CA GLN A 21 -12.67 49.32 14.80
C GLN A 21 -13.85 50.26 15.13
N MET A 22 -15.03 49.71 15.39
CA MET A 22 -16.20 50.50 15.81
C MET A 22 -16.01 51.08 17.23
N GLU A 23 -15.50 50.29 18.17
CA GLU A 23 -15.22 50.76 19.54
C GLU A 23 -14.15 51.85 19.55
N LEU A 24 -13.06 51.64 18.79
CA LEU A 24 -11.97 52.60 18.64
C LEU A 24 -12.46 53.95 18.07
N ALA A 25 -13.51 53.97 17.23
CA ALA A 25 -14.04 55.21 16.67
C ALA A 25 -14.64 56.16 17.74
N THR A 26 -15.01 55.63 18.91
CA THR A 26 -15.63 56.40 20.01
C THR A 26 -14.72 56.57 21.24
N ALA A 27 -13.61 55.84 21.31
CA ALA A 27 -12.68 55.85 22.43
C ALA A 27 -11.68 57.04 22.41
N SER A 28 -11.27 57.50 23.60
CA SER A 28 -10.25 58.55 23.79
C SER A 28 -9.27 58.20 24.93
N GLY A 29 -8.10 58.87 24.94
CA GLY A 29 -7.08 58.68 25.97
C GLY A 29 -6.53 57.25 26.03
N ALA A 30 -6.14 56.81 27.24
CA ALA A 30 -5.49 55.51 27.45
C ALA A 30 -6.32 54.29 26.98
N ALA A 31 -7.66 54.39 27.01
CA ALA A 31 -8.54 53.33 26.51
C ALA A 31 -8.44 53.17 24.98
N ARG A 32 -8.26 54.28 24.25
CA ARG A 32 -8.03 54.27 22.81
C ARG A 32 -6.71 53.58 22.46
N ASP A 33 -5.66 53.85 23.23
CA ASP A 33 -4.33 53.26 22.99
C ASP A 33 -4.33 51.73 23.20
N GLN A 34 -5.05 51.25 24.22
CA GLN A 34 -5.23 49.81 24.47
C GLN A 34 -6.00 49.12 23.34
N LEU A 35 -7.14 49.70 22.91
CA LEU A 35 -7.92 49.17 21.78
C LEU A 35 -7.11 49.17 20.48
N GLN A 36 -6.29 50.19 20.24
CA GLN A 36 -5.41 50.25 19.07
C GLN A 36 -4.34 49.16 19.11
N GLN A 37 -3.77 48.87 20.28
CA GLN A 37 -2.79 47.79 20.44
C GLN A 37 -3.41 46.41 20.21
N GLU A 38 -4.61 46.19 20.74
CA GLU A 38 -5.35 44.94 20.51
C GLU A 38 -5.74 44.76 19.04
N LEU A 39 -6.21 45.82 18.38
CA LEU A 39 -6.53 45.82 16.95
C LEU A 39 -5.30 45.41 16.11
N ASN A 40 -4.14 46.01 16.38
CA ASN A 40 -2.90 45.70 15.66
C ASN A 40 -2.47 44.23 15.87
N ALA A 41 -2.64 43.70 17.09
CA ALA A 41 -2.35 42.30 17.38
C ALA A 41 -3.28 41.34 16.61
N LYS A 42 -4.59 41.63 16.56
CA LYS A 42 -5.54 40.79 15.81
C LYS A 42 -5.33 40.86 14.30
N ILE A 43 -4.98 42.02 13.75
CA ILE A 43 -4.60 42.16 12.33
C ILE A 43 -3.40 41.27 12.01
N THR A 44 -2.36 41.29 12.85
CA THR A 44 -1.15 40.46 12.66
C THR A 44 -1.48 38.97 12.63
N VAL A 45 -2.39 38.50 13.51
CA VAL A 45 -2.84 37.11 13.52
C VAL A 45 -3.68 36.77 12.29
N ALA A 46 -4.55 37.68 11.85
CA ALA A 46 -5.36 37.50 10.65
C ALA A 46 -4.51 37.35 9.40
N ASP A 47 -3.48 38.19 9.22
CA ASP A 47 -2.56 38.11 8.09
C ASP A 47 -1.79 36.78 8.06
N LYS A 48 -1.34 36.30 9.23
CA LYS A 48 -0.68 35.00 9.35
C LYS A 48 -1.60 33.85 8.94
N LEU A 49 -2.84 33.84 9.42
CA LEU A 49 -3.83 32.80 9.08
C LEU A 49 -4.23 32.86 7.61
N GLN A 50 -4.33 34.05 7.02
CA GLN A 50 -4.57 34.20 5.58
C GLN A 50 -3.43 33.58 4.75
N GLY A 51 -2.16 33.83 5.13
CA GLY A 51 -1.01 33.21 4.48
C GLY A 51 -0.98 31.68 4.61
N MET A 52 -1.32 31.15 5.79
CA MET A 52 -1.44 29.69 6.02
C MET A 52 -2.58 29.07 5.20
N SER A 53 -3.72 29.77 5.09
CA SER A 53 -4.85 29.41 4.25
C SER A 53 -4.49 29.38 2.77
N GLU A 54 -3.72 30.35 2.29
CA GLU A 54 -3.24 30.39 0.91
C GLU A 54 -2.27 29.26 0.61
N ALA A 55 -1.27 29.03 1.48
CA ALA A 55 -0.33 27.92 1.35
C ALA A 55 -1.06 26.56 1.32
N TRP A 56 -2.08 26.37 2.16
CA TRP A 56 -2.91 25.17 2.16
C TRP A 56 -3.69 25.00 0.85
N ARG A 57 -4.27 26.08 0.31
CA ARG A 57 -5.00 26.05 -0.98
C ARG A 57 -4.07 25.73 -2.13
N LEU A 58 -2.88 26.34 -2.16
CA LEU A 58 -1.85 26.09 -3.17
C LEU A 58 -1.35 24.64 -3.10
N GLY A 59 -1.15 24.09 -1.90
CA GLY A 59 -0.79 22.68 -1.72
C GLY A 59 -1.87 21.72 -2.27
N ARG A 60 -3.15 21.99 -2.00
CA ARG A 60 -4.27 21.22 -2.55
C ARG A 60 -4.37 21.34 -4.08
N LEU A 61 -4.09 22.52 -4.63
CA LEU A 61 -4.09 22.76 -6.06
C LEU A 61 -2.93 22.02 -6.74
N ALA A 62 -1.73 22.03 -6.13
CA ALA A 62 -0.58 21.28 -6.60
C ALA A 62 -0.86 19.77 -6.60
N GLN A 63 -1.46 19.23 -5.53
CA GLN A 63 -1.89 17.83 -5.48
C GLN A 63 -2.90 17.49 -6.58
N ALA A 64 -3.87 18.37 -6.84
CA ALA A 64 -4.84 18.17 -7.92
C ALA A 64 -4.18 18.22 -9.31
N VAL A 65 -3.21 19.12 -9.52
CA VAL A 65 -2.42 19.19 -10.76
C VAL A 65 -1.60 17.91 -10.95
N SER A 66 -0.93 17.41 -9.92
CA SER A 66 -0.18 16.15 -9.98
C SER A 66 -1.09 14.96 -10.30
N ALA A 67 -2.29 14.91 -9.71
CA ALA A 67 -3.29 13.88 -10.03
C ALA A 67 -3.76 13.96 -11.49
N LEU A 68 -3.98 15.16 -12.03
CA LEU A 68 -4.32 15.36 -13.44
C LEU A 68 -3.17 14.96 -14.38
N GLN A 69 -1.92 15.23 -14.01
CA GLN A 69 -0.73 14.81 -14.76
C GLN A 69 -0.61 13.27 -14.80
N ALA A 70 -0.87 12.60 -13.68
CA ALA A 70 -0.89 11.13 -13.62
C ALA A 70 -2.01 10.54 -14.49
N LEU A 71 -3.19 11.17 -14.50
CA LEU A 71 -4.30 10.78 -15.38
C LEU A 71 -3.94 10.93 -16.86
N ALA A 72 -3.31 12.05 -17.22
CA ALA A 72 -2.85 12.32 -18.59
C ALA A 72 -1.79 11.29 -19.05
N ALA A 73 -0.82 10.96 -18.19
CA ALA A 73 0.17 9.93 -18.48
C ALA A 73 -0.47 8.54 -18.67
N SER A 74 -1.49 8.21 -17.87
CA SER A 74 -2.27 6.98 -18.01
C SER A 74 -3.02 6.90 -19.34
N GLU A 75 -3.65 8.00 -19.78
CA GLU A 75 -4.36 8.06 -21.06
C GLU A 75 -3.39 7.98 -22.25
N LEU A 76 -2.22 8.63 -22.18
CA LEU A 76 -1.14 8.47 -23.16
C LEU A 76 -0.66 7.02 -23.29
N ALA A 77 -0.46 6.33 -22.16
CA ALA A 77 -0.09 4.92 -22.14
C ALA A 77 -1.20 4.00 -22.70
N LYS A 78 -2.47 4.38 -22.52
CA LYS A 78 -3.61 3.68 -23.12
C LYS A 78 -3.65 3.90 -24.64
N GLN A 79 -3.45 5.12 -25.12
CA GLN A 79 -3.38 5.43 -26.55
C GLN A 79 -2.23 4.68 -27.24
N ALA A 80 -1.05 4.61 -26.62
CA ALA A 80 0.09 3.84 -27.12
C ALA A 80 -0.23 2.34 -27.24
N ARG A 81 -0.96 1.77 -26.28
CA ARG A 81 -1.40 0.37 -26.32
C ARG A 81 -2.44 0.10 -27.40
N VAL A 82 -3.37 1.03 -27.61
CA VAL A 82 -4.35 0.96 -28.71
C VAL A 82 -3.63 1.03 -30.07
N ALA A 83 -2.66 1.93 -30.23
CA ALA A 83 -1.84 2.02 -31.44
C ALA A 83 -1.05 0.72 -31.69
N ALA A 84 -0.40 0.17 -30.66
CA ALA A 84 0.33 -1.10 -30.78
C ALA A 84 -0.59 -2.28 -31.12
N ARG A 85 -1.83 -2.29 -30.59
CA ARG A 85 -2.83 -3.30 -30.95
C ARG A 85 -3.30 -3.15 -32.39
N LEU A 86 -3.54 -1.91 -32.84
CA LEU A 86 -3.94 -1.63 -34.21
C LEU A 86 -2.85 -2.06 -35.19
N ASN A 87 -1.57 -1.76 -34.89
CA ASN A 87 -0.44 -2.23 -35.71
C ASN A 87 -0.39 -3.75 -35.80
N ARG A 88 -0.52 -4.47 -34.67
CA ARG A 88 -0.57 -5.95 -34.68
C ARG A 88 -1.76 -6.50 -35.46
N MET A 89 -2.92 -5.84 -35.42
CA MET A 89 -4.10 -6.23 -36.20
C MET A 89 -3.90 -5.97 -37.70
N MET A 90 -3.25 -4.87 -38.08
CA MET A 90 -2.89 -4.57 -39.47
C MET A 90 -1.85 -5.55 -40.00
N GLU A 91 -0.84 -5.91 -39.20
CA GLU A 91 0.14 -6.95 -39.50
C GLU A 91 -0.53 -8.32 -39.70
N ALA A 92 -1.46 -8.70 -38.81
CA ALA A 92 -2.22 -9.95 -38.91
C ALA A 92 -3.18 -10.00 -40.12
N GLN A 93 -3.59 -8.85 -40.66
CA GLN A 93 -4.41 -8.75 -41.87
C GLN A 93 -3.59 -8.62 -43.16
N GLY A 94 -2.26 -8.74 -43.09
CA GLY A 94 -1.38 -8.69 -44.27
C GLY A 94 -1.20 -7.28 -44.85
N VAL A 95 -1.55 -6.24 -44.11
CA VAL A 95 -1.28 -4.85 -44.51
C VAL A 95 0.12 -4.48 -44.02
N ALA A 96 1.15 -4.83 -44.80
CA ALA A 96 2.53 -4.47 -44.50
C ALA A 96 2.72 -2.95 -44.57
N GLN A 97 3.09 -2.33 -43.45
CA GLN A 97 3.78 -1.04 -43.48
C GLN A 97 5.23 -1.30 -43.88
N ALA A 98 5.73 -0.54 -44.86
CA ALA A 98 7.07 -0.67 -45.41
C ALA A 98 8.14 -0.57 -44.30
N ALA A 99 8.72 -1.71 -43.93
CA ALA A 99 9.89 -1.76 -43.07
C ALA A 99 11.14 -1.68 -43.96
N THR A 100 11.97 -0.66 -43.70
CA THR A 100 13.35 -0.62 -44.19
C THR A 100 14.17 -1.70 -43.48
N SER A 101 14.79 -2.52 -44.32
CA SER A 101 15.59 -3.71 -44.07
C SER A 101 16.86 -3.51 -43.22
N ALA A 102 17.21 -4.53 -42.43
CA ALA A 102 18.55 -5.11 -42.43
C ALA A 102 18.50 -6.57 -41.94
N SER A 103 18.92 -7.46 -42.84
CA SER A 103 19.24 -8.90 -42.74
C SER A 103 20.43 -9.15 -41.79
N ASP A 104 20.80 -10.34 -41.30
CA ASP A 104 20.82 -11.72 -41.85
C ASP A 104 21.19 -12.74 -40.70
N PRO A 105 21.40 -14.07 -40.91
CA PRO A 105 20.83 -15.14 -40.07
C PRO A 105 21.85 -16.21 -39.58
N ASP A 106 21.30 -17.35 -39.11
CA ASP A 106 21.84 -18.72 -38.86
C ASP A 106 21.70 -19.17 -37.38
N GLY A 107 21.26 -20.38 -37.04
CA GLY A 107 20.91 -21.56 -37.83
C GLY A 107 20.86 -22.82 -36.94
N SER A 108 19.77 -23.57 -37.08
CA SER A 108 19.60 -25.01 -36.76
C SER A 108 19.42 -25.49 -35.32
N ALA A 109 18.48 -26.44 -35.21
CA ALA A 109 18.01 -27.16 -34.04
C ALA A 109 18.33 -28.65 -34.15
N SER A 110 18.38 -29.38 -33.02
CA SER A 110 17.76 -30.72 -32.83
C SER A 110 17.87 -31.24 -31.37
N PRO A 111 16.87 -32.02 -30.85
CA PRO A 111 16.80 -32.66 -29.52
C PRO A 111 17.28 -34.15 -29.57
N PRO A 112 17.09 -35.12 -28.61
CA PRO A 112 16.33 -35.24 -27.33
C PRO A 112 17.20 -35.96 -26.21
N PRO A 113 16.75 -36.76 -25.18
CA PRO A 113 15.41 -37.24 -24.74
C PRO A 113 15.09 -37.18 -23.22
N ALA A 114 13.91 -37.71 -22.90
CA ALA A 114 13.18 -37.70 -21.63
C ALA A 114 13.84 -38.45 -20.45
N SER A 115 13.57 -37.95 -19.23
CA SER A 115 13.78 -38.65 -17.95
C SER A 115 12.56 -38.49 -17.04
N THR A 116 12.24 -39.58 -16.35
CA THR A 116 11.10 -39.87 -15.46
C THR A 116 11.00 -38.98 -14.19
N PRO A 117 9.81 -38.92 -13.53
CA PRO A 117 9.55 -38.00 -12.43
C PRO A 117 10.06 -38.54 -11.09
N THR A 118 10.94 -37.79 -10.43
CA THR A 118 11.19 -37.90 -8.98
C THR A 118 10.31 -36.88 -8.25
N GLY A 119 9.75 -37.28 -7.10
CA GLY A 119 8.77 -36.52 -6.31
C GLY A 119 9.19 -35.10 -5.90
N PRO A 120 8.25 -34.31 -5.33
CA PRO A 120 8.43 -32.87 -5.18
C PRO A 120 9.48 -32.55 -4.10
N THR A 121 10.67 -32.18 -4.55
CA THR A 121 11.60 -31.34 -3.79
C THR A 121 10.99 -29.93 -3.74
N PRO A 122 11.02 -29.21 -2.60
CA PRO A 122 10.54 -27.82 -2.55
C PRO A 122 11.32 -26.98 -3.57
N ALA A 123 10.58 -26.27 -4.42
CA ALA A 123 11.14 -25.47 -5.49
C ALA A 123 11.99 -24.33 -4.90
N VAL A 124 13.31 -24.52 -4.92
CA VAL A 124 14.28 -23.41 -4.80
C VAL A 124 14.05 -22.52 -6.01
N ALA A 125 13.65 -21.26 -5.79
CA ALA A 125 13.51 -20.31 -6.88
C ALA A 125 14.82 -20.25 -7.68
N ALA A 126 14.73 -20.45 -9.00
CA ALA A 126 15.89 -20.42 -9.89
C ALA A 126 16.60 -19.06 -9.80
N ALA A 127 17.93 -19.06 -9.97
CA ALA A 127 18.72 -17.84 -9.93
C ALA A 127 18.18 -16.77 -10.91
N PRO A 128 18.23 -15.48 -10.54
CA PRO A 128 17.62 -14.41 -11.32
C PRO A 128 18.29 -14.26 -12.71
N PRO A 129 17.52 -13.82 -13.73
CA PRO A 129 18.01 -13.69 -15.10
C PRO A 129 19.18 -12.71 -15.22
N ALA A 130 19.93 -12.81 -16.32
CA ALA A 130 21.04 -11.90 -16.61
C ALA A 130 20.55 -10.44 -16.69
N GLY A 131 21.30 -9.50 -16.11
CA GLY A 131 20.95 -8.06 -16.06
C GLY A 131 20.17 -7.62 -14.81
N VAL A 132 19.85 -8.53 -13.89
CA VAL A 132 19.27 -8.23 -12.57
C VAL A 132 20.38 -8.17 -11.51
N ILE A 133 20.38 -7.14 -10.67
CA ILE A 133 21.31 -7.03 -9.54
C ILE A 133 21.01 -8.12 -8.52
N ARG A 134 22.06 -8.84 -8.09
CA ARG A 134 21.95 -9.93 -7.13
C ARG A 134 22.46 -9.45 -5.78
N ILE A 135 21.57 -9.44 -4.79
CA ILE A 135 21.91 -9.08 -3.41
C ILE A 135 21.90 -10.37 -2.59
N GLU A 136 23.08 -10.91 -2.33
CA GLU A 136 23.24 -12.10 -1.48
C GLU A 136 23.43 -11.67 -0.03
N ILE A 137 22.62 -12.24 0.87
CA ILE A 137 22.66 -11.95 2.30
C ILE A 137 23.23 -13.16 3.02
N THR A 138 24.48 -13.05 3.45
CA THR A 138 25.12 -14.05 4.32
C THR A 138 24.70 -13.85 5.79
N PRO A 139 24.97 -14.81 6.68
CA PRO A 139 24.77 -14.61 8.12
C PRO A 139 25.55 -13.41 8.68
N GLN A 140 26.71 -13.09 8.09
CA GLN A 140 27.49 -11.92 8.46
C GLN A 140 26.80 -10.63 8.02
N ASP A 141 26.21 -10.61 6.81
CA ASP A 141 25.43 -9.46 6.33
C ASP A 141 24.16 -9.24 7.17
N LEU A 142 23.51 -10.32 7.61
CA LEU A 142 22.35 -10.22 8.50
C LEU A 142 22.73 -9.53 9.82
N ASP A 143 23.82 -9.95 10.47
CA ASP A 143 24.30 -9.32 11.70
C ASP A 143 24.69 -7.84 11.47
N ALA A 144 25.40 -7.56 10.37
CA ALA A 144 25.77 -6.21 10.00
C ALA A 144 24.55 -5.30 9.78
N LEU A 145 23.56 -5.76 9.02
CA LEU A 145 22.29 -5.05 8.80
C LEU A 145 21.58 -4.75 10.13
N ALA A 146 21.51 -5.73 11.03
CA ALA A 146 20.87 -5.58 12.33
C ALA A 146 21.60 -4.56 13.23
N ARG A 147 22.94 -4.58 13.26
CA ARG A 147 23.73 -3.63 14.05
C ARG A 147 23.62 -2.20 13.52
N VAL A 148 23.71 -2.03 12.20
CA VAL A 148 23.56 -0.71 11.56
C VAL A 148 22.14 -0.18 11.78
N ALA A 149 21.10 -0.98 11.55
CA ALA A 149 19.73 -0.55 11.82
C ALA A 149 19.51 -0.23 13.31
N GLN A 150 20.06 -1.02 14.23
CA GLN A 150 19.99 -0.71 15.66
C GLN A 150 20.69 0.61 15.99
N SER A 151 21.86 0.88 15.43
CA SER A 151 22.60 2.10 15.73
C SER A 151 21.92 3.36 15.19
N GLU A 152 21.15 3.23 14.11
CA GLU A 152 20.44 4.36 13.51
C GLU A 152 19.10 4.65 14.19
N VAL A 153 18.33 3.62 14.56
CA VAL A 153 16.92 3.78 14.97
C VAL A 153 16.48 2.86 16.09
N GLY A 154 17.39 2.12 16.73
CA GLY A 154 17.05 1.19 17.81
C GLY A 154 16.38 1.90 19.01
N HIS A 155 16.69 3.18 19.23
CA HIS A 155 16.10 4.00 20.27
C HIS A 155 14.64 4.43 19.97
N PHE A 156 14.17 4.34 18.72
CA PHE A 156 12.78 4.67 18.36
C PHE A 156 11.73 3.80 19.08
N GLY A 157 12.14 2.68 19.67
CA GLY A 157 11.29 1.87 20.56
C GLY A 157 10.67 2.65 21.70
N GLN A 158 11.30 3.74 22.15
CA GLN A 158 10.74 4.64 23.16
C GLN A 158 9.45 5.34 22.71
N TYR A 159 9.21 5.42 21.39
CA TYR A 159 8.00 6.00 20.78
C TYR A 159 6.98 4.95 20.34
N GLY A 160 7.24 3.68 20.65
CA GLY A 160 6.33 2.56 20.39
C GLY A 160 6.85 1.57 19.34
N ALA A 161 6.25 0.37 19.37
CA ALA A 161 6.70 -0.77 18.55
C ALA A 161 6.61 -0.50 17.04
N ALA A 162 5.63 0.28 16.59
CA ALA A 162 5.48 0.65 15.18
C ALA A 162 6.62 1.55 14.69
N GLN A 163 7.07 2.51 15.52
CA GLN A 163 8.18 3.41 15.18
C GLN A 163 9.50 2.65 15.11
N LEU A 164 9.73 1.74 16.06
CA LEU A 164 10.89 0.85 16.03
C LEU A 164 10.89 -0.06 14.80
N THR A 165 9.79 -0.79 14.57
CA THR A 165 9.70 -1.77 13.48
C THR A 165 9.83 -1.09 12.12
N GLY A 166 9.07 -0.02 11.89
CA GLY A 166 9.10 0.73 10.63
C GLY A 166 10.43 1.42 10.37
N GLY A 167 11.03 2.04 11.40
CA GLY A 167 12.35 2.66 11.28
C GLY A 167 13.43 1.65 10.91
N VAL A 168 13.48 0.50 11.60
CA VAL A 168 14.45 -0.57 11.32
C VAL A 168 14.29 -1.10 9.90
N GLN A 169 13.05 -1.38 9.48
CA GLN A 169 12.75 -1.82 8.12
C GLN A 169 13.19 -0.77 7.07
N ALA A 170 12.95 0.51 7.33
CA ALA A 170 13.33 1.59 6.43
C ALA A 170 14.85 1.77 6.28
N VAL A 171 15.62 1.58 7.36
CA VAL A 171 17.09 1.61 7.28
C VAL A 171 17.61 0.41 6.46
N VAL A 172 17.13 -0.80 6.75
CA VAL A 172 17.48 -2.00 5.98
C VAL A 172 17.11 -1.83 4.50
N GLU A 173 15.91 -1.32 4.21
CA GLU A 173 15.44 -1.06 2.85
C GLU A 173 16.31 -0.04 2.12
N THR A 174 16.72 1.02 2.80
CA THR A 174 17.61 2.02 2.23
C THR A 174 18.94 1.38 1.81
N ILE A 175 19.49 0.49 2.63
CA ILE A 175 20.74 -0.24 2.32
C ILE A 175 20.55 -1.13 1.08
N LEU A 176 19.46 -1.90 1.01
CA LEU A 176 19.16 -2.75 -0.14
C LEU A 176 18.99 -1.92 -1.43
N ASN A 177 18.26 -0.82 -1.36
CA ASN A 177 18.08 0.11 -2.49
C ASN A 177 19.40 0.72 -2.95
N ARG A 178 20.29 1.05 -2.01
CA ARG A 178 21.64 1.55 -2.33
C ARG A 178 22.46 0.49 -3.07
N VAL A 179 22.49 -0.75 -2.58
CA VAL A 179 23.21 -1.85 -3.29
C VAL A 179 22.68 -2.03 -4.73
N ALA A 180 21.38 -1.92 -4.93
CA ALA A 180 20.75 -2.01 -6.24
C ALA A 180 20.91 -0.75 -7.12
N HIS A 181 21.48 0.34 -6.61
CA HIS A 181 21.54 1.62 -7.32
C HIS A 181 22.96 1.97 -7.77
N GLY A 182 23.12 2.31 -9.06
CA GLY A 182 24.44 2.50 -9.69
C GLY A 182 25.30 3.68 -9.21
N ARG A 183 24.80 4.51 -8.28
CA ARG A 183 25.58 5.59 -7.62
C ARG A 183 26.19 5.20 -6.27
N PHE A 184 25.81 4.04 -5.72
CA PHE A 184 26.30 3.56 -4.43
C PHE A 184 27.16 2.32 -4.62
N PRO A 185 27.92 1.90 -3.59
CA PRO A 185 28.67 0.64 -3.65
C PRO A 185 27.75 -0.56 -3.93
N GLY A 186 28.23 -1.49 -4.77
CA GLY A 186 27.46 -2.66 -5.21
C GLY A 186 27.42 -3.85 -4.24
N SER A 187 27.74 -3.66 -2.95
CA SER A 187 27.68 -4.72 -1.94
C SER A 187 27.21 -4.18 -0.59
N LEU A 188 26.57 -5.04 0.21
CA LEU A 188 26.04 -4.68 1.52
C LEU A 188 27.13 -4.13 2.44
N GLN A 189 28.23 -4.88 2.56
CA GLN A 189 29.38 -4.50 3.38
C GLN A 189 29.90 -3.11 3.02
N ALA A 190 30.11 -2.84 1.72
CA ALA A 190 30.62 -1.55 1.27
C ALA A 190 29.63 -0.39 1.45
N VAL A 191 28.32 -0.64 1.36
CA VAL A 191 27.30 0.38 1.68
C VAL A 191 27.30 0.68 3.17
N MET A 192 27.31 -0.35 4.03
CA MET A 192 27.25 -0.21 5.48
C MET A 192 28.51 0.46 6.06
N ASP A 193 29.68 0.19 5.48
CA ASP A 193 30.95 0.82 5.87
C ASP A 193 31.22 2.15 5.16
N GLN A 194 30.27 2.65 4.34
CA GLN A 194 30.49 3.89 3.61
C GLN A 194 30.60 5.07 4.59
N PRO A 195 31.69 5.87 4.54
CA PRO A 195 31.89 6.99 5.46
C PRO A 195 30.75 8.01 5.41
N SER A 196 30.37 8.52 6.57
CA SER A 196 29.36 9.57 6.74
C SER A 196 27.93 9.19 6.29
N GLN A 197 27.66 7.92 5.98
CA GLN A 197 26.31 7.47 5.61
C GLN A 197 25.47 7.02 6.80
N PHE A 198 26.13 6.58 7.86
CA PHE A 198 25.54 6.07 9.10
C PHE A 198 26.32 6.67 10.26
N SER A 199 25.64 7.34 11.18
CA SER A 199 26.28 8.23 12.15
C SER A 199 27.24 7.47 13.07
N ALA A 200 26.87 6.26 13.48
CA ALA A 200 27.68 5.42 14.35
C ALA A 200 28.95 4.87 13.66
N ILE A 201 28.92 4.70 12.34
CA ILE A 201 30.06 4.20 11.56
C ILE A 201 31.21 5.20 11.53
N ASN A 202 30.92 6.50 11.62
CA ASN A 202 31.98 7.52 11.69
C ASN A 202 32.89 7.35 12.90
N ALA A 203 32.36 6.82 14.01
CA ALA A 203 33.14 6.58 15.23
C ALA A 203 33.89 5.24 15.18
N THR A 204 33.27 4.20 14.63
CA THR A 204 33.84 2.83 14.64
C THR A 204 34.67 2.50 13.40
N GLY A 205 34.51 3.25 12.31
CA GLY A 205 35.14 3.01 11.01
C GLY A 205 34.56 1.83 10.22
N SER A 206 33.83 0.93 10.88
CA SER A 206 33.12 -0.21 10.27
C SER A 206 31.96 -0.66 11.15
N TRP A 207 30.95 -1.29 10.54
CA TRP A 207 29.83 -1.90 11.25
C TRP A 207 30.29 -2.96 12.26
N ALA A 208 31.44 -3.60 12.02
CA ALA A 208 31.99 -4.63 12.90
C ALA A 208 32.34 -4.09 14.30
N GLY A 209 32.60 -2.79 14.42
CA GLY A 209 32.84 -2.12 15.70
C GLY A 209 31.57 -1.73 16.46
N LEU A 210 30.38 -1.87 15.85
CA LEU A 210 29.11 -1.60 16.51
C LEU A 210 28.75 -2.70 17.50
N SER A 211 28.08 -2.32 18.59
CA SER A 211 27.51 -3.25 19.56
C SER A 211 26.57 -4.25 18.87
N ALA A 212 26.55 -5.49 19.37
CA ALA A 212 25.66 -6.52 18.87
C ALA A 212 24.19 -6.06 18.94
N ALA A 213 23.41 -6.38 17.90
CA ALA A 213 22.00 -6.08 17.88
C ALA A 213 21.24 -6.93 18.91
N THR A 214 20.23 -6.35 19.55
CA THR A 214 19.31 -7.07 20.43
C THR A 214 18.52 -8.13 19.66
N SER A 215 18.00 -9.14 20.35
CA SER A 215 17.17 -10.19 19.73
C SER A 215 15.92 -9.62 19.04
N GLN A 216 15.36 -8.54 19.58
CA GLN A 216 14.22 -7.85 18.97
C GLN A 216 14.58 -7.24 17.61
N ILE A 217 15.71 -6.53 17.50
CA ILE A 217 16.17 -5.98 16.22
C ILE A 217 16.50 -7.09 15.23
N GLN A 218 17.23 -8.12 15.67
CA GLN A 218 17.56 -9.29 14.84
C GLN A 218 16.28 -9.95 14.27
N THR A 219 15.23 -10.06 15.08
CA THR A 219 13.94 -10.60 14.66
C THR A 219 13.29 -9.70 13.62
N ILE A 220 13.23 -8.37 13.84
CA ILE A 220 12.63 -7.42 12.89
C ILE A 220 13.34 -7.49 11.51
N VAL A 221 14.68 -7.50 11.50
CA VAL A 221 15.45 -7.58 10.25
C VAL A 221 15.24 -8.92 9.56
N THR A 222 15.28 -10.02 10.30
CA THR A 222 15.07 -11.37 9.75
C THR A 222 13.67 -11.52 9.15
N ASP A 223 12.63 -11.07 9.87
CA ASP A 223 11.25 -11.13 9.41
C ASP A 223 11.04 -10.28 8.16
N TYR A 224 11.65 -9.09 8.12
CA TYR A 224 11.58 -8.22 6.95
C TYR A 224 12.25 -8.86 5.73
N LEU A 225 13.44 -9.43 5.88
CA LEU A 225 14.14 -10.11 4.78
C LEU A 225 13.39 -11.35 4.30
N ASN A 226 12.82 -12.15 5.20
CA ASN A 226 11.95 -13.27 4.85
C ASN A 226 10.73 -12.80 4.05
N ALA A 227 10.10 -11.69 4.45
CA ALA A 227 8.99 -11.10 3.74
C ALA A 227 9.38 -10.60 2.34
N ARG A 228 10.54 -9.95 2.21
CA ARG A 228 11.11 -9.57 0.90
C ARG A 228 11.39 -10.80 0.05
N VAL A 229 12.02 -11.85 0.57
CA VAL A 229 12.21 -13.12 -0.18
C VAL A 229 10.88 -13.72 -0.62
N ALA A 230 9.82 -13.60 0.19
CA ALA A 230 8.48 -14.04 -0.19
C ALA A 230 7.80 -13.16 -1.28
N GLY A 231 8.38 -12.01 -1.63
CA GLY A 231 7.89 -11.10 -2.65
C GLY A 231 7.13 -9.88 -2.11
N GLN A 232 7.18 -9.62 -0.80
CA GLN A 232 6.64 -8.38 -0.24
C GLN A 232 7.37 -7.17 -0.86
N SER A 233 6.59 -6.16 -1.23
CA SER A 233 7.15 -4.92 -1.78
C SER A 233 7.95 -4.16 -0.72
N GLY A 234 9.01 -3.47 -1.14
CA GLY A 234 9.82 -2.65 -0.23
C GLY A 234 9.04 -1.46 0.34
N VAL A 235 9.31 -1.09 1.60
CA VAL A 235 8.56 -0.03 2.31
C VAL A 235 8.88 1.40 1.86
N LEU A 236 9.87 1.58 0.98
CA LEU A 236 10.40 2.89 0.59
C LEU A 236 10.24 3.23 -0.90
N GLY A 237 9.60 2.38 -1.70
CA GLY A 237 9.37 2.67 -3.12
C GLY A 237 10.65 2.91 -3.95
N GLY A 238 11.80 2.38 -3.51
CA GLY A 238 13.12 2.59 -4.12
C GLY A 238 13.94 3.76 -3.54
N ALA A 239 13.45 4.47 -2.52
CA ALA A 239 14.19 5.58 -1.91
C ALA A 239 15.52 5.13 -1.28
N THR A 240 16.54 5.99 -1.40
CA THR A 240 17.95 5.70 -1.05
C THR A 240 18.53 6.66 -0.01
N HIS A 241 17.74 7.64 0.45
CA HIS A 241 18.19 8.67 1.38
C HIS A 241 17.29 8.72 2.60
N PHE A 242 17.87 9.08 3.74
CA PHE A 242 17.14 9.47 4.93
C PHE A 242 17.92 10.51 5.70
N LEU A 243 17.24 11.26 6.56
CA LEU A 243 17.85 12.22 7.46
C LEU A 243 16.94 12.54 8.64
N ASN A 244 17.57 13.02 9.72
CA ASN A 244 16.90 13.85 10.71
C ASN A 244 17.18 15.33 10.38
N PRO A 245 16.18 16.15 10.03
CA PRO A 245 16.40 17.54 9.65
C PRO A 245 16.88 18.43 10.79
N PHE A 246 16.62 18.06 12.05
CA PHE A 246 17.05 18.81 13.23
C PHE A 246 18.53 18.59 13.56
N LEU A 247 19.11 17.47 13.10
CA LEU A 247 20.51 17.11 13.32
C LEU A 247 21.38 17.28 12.07
N SER A 248 20.77 17.51 10.92
CA SER A 248 21.48 17.63 9.64
C SER A 248 22.13 19.00 9.45
N SER A 249 23.30 19.02 8.81
CA SER A 249 23.97 20.29 8.49
C SER A 249 23.15 21.14 7.52
N SER A 250 23.27 22.46 7.63
CA SER A 250 22.61 23.42 6.72
C SER A 250 22.98 23.17 5.24
N THR A 251 24.20 22.71 4.98
CA THR A 251 24.64 22.31 3.64
C THR A 251 23.90 21.07 3.14
N ALA A 252 23.78 20.01 3.94
CA ALA A 252 23.05 18.81 3.55
C ALA A 252 21.55 19.11 3.32
N LEU A 253 20.95 19.90 4.23
CA LEU A 253 19.56 20.36 4.11
C LEU A 253 19.32 21.15 2.83
N SER A 254 20.18 22.13 2.52
CA SER A 254 20.01 22.97 1.34
C SER A 254 20.24 22.22 0.02
N GLN A 255 21.15 21.24 -0.01
CA GLN A 255 21.46 20.49 -1.22
C GLN A 255 20.41 19.41 -1.55
N TRP A 256 19.93 18.68 -0.54
CA TRP A 256 19.02 17.55 -0.77
C TRP A 256 18.06 17.28 0.38
N GLY A 257 18.45 17.56 1.63
CA GLY A 257 17.67 17.19 2.81
C GLY A 257 16.29 17.82 2.86
N ASN A 258 16.17 19.11 2.55
CA ASN A 258 14.87 19.80 2.51
C ASN A 258 13.92 19.20 1.46
N HIS A 259 14.47 18.69 0.35
CA HIS A 259 13.68 18.00 -0.65
C HIS A 259 13.17 16.65 -0.15
N VAL A 260 14.02 15.90 0.58
CA VAL A 260 13.61 14.64 1.21
C VAL A 260 12.53 14.89 2.27
N VAL A 261 12.66 15.91 3.11
CA VAL A 261 11.64 16.27 4.12
C VAL A 261 10.30 16.62 3.44
N ALA A 262 10.33 17.44 2.40
CA ALA A 262 9.12 17.86 1.69
C ALA A 262 8.45 16.73 0.87
N ASN A 263 9.18 15.68 0.52
CA ASN A 263 8.73 14.58 -0.35
C ASN A 263 9.00 13.20 0.27
N ALA A 264 8.93 13.11 1.59
CA ALA A 264 9.24 11.88 2.29
C ALA A 264 8.27 10.76 1.89
N VAL A 265 8.83 9.59 1.61
CA VAL A 265 8.07 8.37 1.32
C VAL A 265 7.66 7.68 2.61
N ALA A 266 8.47 7.83 3.67
CA ALA A 266 8.15 7.35 5.01
C ALA A 266 8.80 8.24 6.08
N VAL A 267 8.18 8.28 7.27
CA VAL A 267 8.66 9.04 8.43
C VAL A 267 8.51 8.18 9.67
N PHE A 268 9.59 8.02 10.45
CA PHE A 268 9.60 7.22 11.68
C PHE A 268 10.32 7.96 12.81
N GLY A 269 9.91 7.70 14.05
CA GLY A 269 10.39 8.38 15.26
C GLY A 269 9.33 9.33 15.82
N ASN A 270 9.76 10.48 16.33
CA ASN A 270 8.90 11.52 16.88
C ASN A 270 9.42 12.91 16.49
N GLU A 271 8.73 13.56 15.57
CA GLU A 271 9.11 14.89 15.07
C GLU A 271 9.03 15.97 16.15
N ALA A 272 8.07 15.88 17.08
CA ALA A 272 7.95 16.84 18.18
C ALA A 272 9.11 16.72 19.20
N ALA A 273 9.74 15.55 19.27
CA ALA A 273 10.94 15.32 20.07
C ALA A 273 12.24 15.59 19.28
N GLU A 274 12.14 16.06 18.03
CA GLU A 274 13.26 16.26 17.11
C GLU A 274 14.09 14.98 16.86
N ASP A 275 13.52 13.81 17.14
CA ASP A 275 14.15 12.49 17.02
C ASP A 275 13.40 11.66 15.99
N VAL A 276 13.65 11.96 14.72
CA VAL A 276 12.84 11.50 13.58
C VAL A 276 13.69 11.28 12.34
N HIS A 277 13.37 10.25 11.56
CA HIS A 277 13.94 10.01 10.24
C HIS A 277 12.89 10.22 9.15
N PHE A 278 13.18 11.11 8.21
CA PHE A 278 12.47 11.25 6.94
C PHE A 278 13.22 10.44 5.88
N HIS A 279 12.56 9.47 5.25
CA HIS A 279 13.11 8.64 4.19
C HIS A 279 12.56 9.07 2.82
N GLY A 280 13.40 9.16 1.80
CA GLY A 280 12.97 9.60 0.47
C GLY A 280 14.09 9.66 -0.57
N PHE A 281 13.83 10.40 -1.64
CA PHE A 281 14.76 10.61 -2.74
C PHE A 281 15.44 11.97 -2.61
N ALA A 282 16.76 12.02 -2.77
CA ALA A 282 17.42 13.30 -3.06
C ALA A 282 17.04 13.78 -4.47
N PRO A 283 17.08 15.10 -4.76
CA PRO A 283 16.77 15.65 -6.07
C PRO A 283 17.53 14.94 -7.21
N GLY A 284 16.81 14.54 -8.26
CA GLY A 284 17.42 13.91 -9.44
C GLY A 284 18.00 12.51 -9.20
N THR A 285 17.57 11.82 -8.15
CA THR A 285 17.91 10.42 -7.90
C THR A 285 17.03 9.51 -8.75
N SER A 286 17.65 8.65 -9.57
CA SER A 286 16.95 7.60 -10.30
C SER A 286 16.50 6.48 -9.38
N LEU A 287 15.54 5.67 -9.84
CA LEU A 287 15.23 4.43 -9.15
C LEU A 287 16.43 3.46 -9.20
N PRO A 288 16.58 2.60 -8.16
CA PRO A 288 17.43 1.42 -8.23
C PRO A 288 17.20 0.58 -9.48
N GLN A 289 18.19 -0.23 -9.84
CA GLN A 289 18.04 -1.22 -10.89
C GLN A 289 17.19 -2.40 -10.39
N ALA A 290 16.64 -3.15 -11.35
CA ALA A 290 15.93 -4.38 -11.00
C ALA A 290 16.88 -5.33 -10.26
N HIS A 291 16.41 -5.89 -9.15
CA HIS A 291 17.26 -6.67 -8.26
C HIS A 291 16.52 -7.88 -7.66
N ALA A 292 17.25 -8.87 -7.17
CA ALA A 292 16.70 -9.99 -6.41
C ALA A 292 17.57 -10.23 -5.16
N ILE A 293 16.93 -10.66 -4.09
CA ILE A 293 17.54 -10.89 -2.79
C ILE A 293 17.66 -12.39 -2.57
N HIS A 294 18.83 -12.85 -2.12
CA HIS A 294 19.03 -14.23 -1.67
C HIS A 294 19.22 -14.26 -0.16
N PHE A 295 18.23 -14.84 0.54
CA PHE A 295 18.28 -15.09 1.99
C PHE A 295 17.52 -16.39 2.28
N GLY A 296 18.25 -17.50 2.46
CA GLY A 296 17.68 -18.86 2.50
C GLY A 296 17.10 -19.35 1.16
N GLY A 297 16.81 -18.45 0.22
CA GLY A 297 16.39 -18.69 -1.16
C GLY A 297 16.28 -17.38 -1.93
N TRP A 298 16.08 -17.46 -3.26
CA TRP A 298 15.92 -16.27 -4.10
C TRP A 298 14.51 -15.69 -4.02
N SER A 299 14.43 -14.37 -3.91
CA SER A 299 13.20 -13.60 -4.09
C SER A 299 12.76 -13.57 -5.56
N PRO A 300 11.51 -13.17 -5.85
CA PRO A 300 11.17 -12.62 -7.16
C PRO A 300 12.08 -11.44 -7.52
N VAL A 301 12.19 -11.14 -8.81
CA VAL A 301 12.87 -9.92 -9.27
C VAL A 301 12.04 -8.73 -8.83
N PHE A 302 12.63 -7.77 -8.11
CA PHE A 302 12.03 -6.49 -7.81
C PHE A 302 12.33 -5.47 -8.91
N ASP A 303 11.35 -4.63 -9.25
CA ASP A 303 11.58 -3.42 -10.03
C ASP A 303 12.34 -2.36 -9.21
N GLY A 304 12.68 -1.24 -9.84
CA GLY A 304 13.39 -0.15 -9.17
C GLY A 304 12.61 0.51 -8.03
N ALA A 305 11.28 0.32 -7.96
CA ALA A 305 10.47 0.79 -6.84
C ALA A 305 10.34 -0.27 -5.72
N GLY A 306 11.05 -1.39 -5.83
CA GLY A 306 10.99 -2.47 -4.85
C GLY A 306 9.73 -3.33 -4.96
N ARG A 307 8.99 -3.27 -6.08
CA ARG A 307 7.79 -4.11 -6.31
C ARG A 307 8.19 -5.40 -7.01
N ALA A 308 7.68 -6.53 -6.54
CA ALA A 308 7.97 -7.81 -7.19
C ALA A 308 7.42 -7.80 -8.62
N ALA A 309 8.27 -8.10 -9.60
CA ALA A 309 7.91 -8.39 -10.97
C ALA A 309 6.85 -9.49 -10.95
N SER A 310 5.85 -9.34 -11.81
CA SER A 310 4.66 -10.20 -11.89
C SER A 310 4.97 -11.61 -12.42
N SER A 311 5.95 -12.30 -11.86
CA SER A 311 6.06 -13.75 -11.90
C SER A 311 5.59 -14.30 -10.56
N VAL A 312 4.31 -14.07 -10.24
CA VAL A 312 3.66 -14.84 -9.17
C VAL A 312 3.47 -16.24 -9.74
N THR A 313 4.43 -17.12 -9.48
CA THR A 313 4.10 -18.54 -9.37
C THR A 313 3.03 -18.64 -8.27
N SER A 314 1.93 -19.30 -8.62
CA SER A 314 0.80 -19.58 -7.75
C SER A 314 1.16 -20.20 -6.41
N SER A 315 2.31 -20.87 -6.36
CA SER A 315 2.96 -21.35 -5.14
C SER A 315 3.45 -20.19 -4.27
N GLY A 316 2.54 -19.59 -3.51
CA GLY A 316 2.86 -18.62 -2.46
C GLY A 316 1.82 -17.52 -2.28
N LEU A 317 1.07 -17.17 -3.33
CA LEU A 317 0.05 -16.11 -3.25
C LEU A 317 -1.00 -16.42 -2.18
N ARG A 318 -1.54 -17.64 -2.19
CA ARG A 318 -2.53 -18.10 -1.19
C ARG A 318 -1.96 -17.99 0.22
N VAL A 319 -0.72 -18.44 0.44
CA VAL A 319 -0.06 -18.39 1.75
C VAL A 319 0.14 -16.96 2.23
N ARG A 320 0.67 -16.07 1.39
CA ARG A 320 0.90 -14.66 1.75
C ARG A 320 -0.39 -13.91 2.01
N LEU A 321 -1.39 -14.08 1.14
CA LEU A 321 -2.71 -13.51 1.33
C LEU A 321 -3.31 -13.94 2.67
N LEU A 322 -3.29 -15.25 2.98
CA LEU A 322 -3.78 -15.76 4.26
C LEU A 322 -2.99 -15.22 5.45
N SER A 323 -1.67 -15.03 5.31
CA SER A 323 -0.82 -14.41 6.33
C SER A 323 -1.22 -12.95 6.58
N THR A 324 -1.35 -12.13 5.53
CA THR A 324 -1.81 -10.74 5.59
C THR A 324 -3.16 -10.64 6.29
N LEU A 325 -4.12 -11.49 5.90
CA LEU A 325 -5.46 -11.50 6.48
C LEU A 325 -5.47 -11.88 7.97
N LYS A 326 -4.67 -12.86 8.36
CA LYS A 326 -4.50 -13.23 9.78
C LYS A 326 -3.81 -12.12 10.57
N GLY A 327 -2.84 -11.43 9.97
CA GLY A 327 -2.19 -10.25 10.55
C GLY A 327 -3.19 -9.13 10.85
N GLU A 328 -4.12 -8.83 9.94
CA GLU A 328 -5.15 -7.83 10.18
C GLU A 328 -6.15 -8.25 11.26
N LEU A 329 -6.52 -9.53 11.34
CA LEU A 329 -7.32 -10.04 12.45
C LEU A 329 -6.62 -9.83 13.80
N THR A 330 -5.31 -10.10 13.86
CA THR A 330 -4.51 -9.84 15.07
C THR A 330 -4.45 -8.35 15.39
N HIS A 331 -4.20 -7.50 14.39
CA HIS A 331 -4.10 -6.04 14.56
C HIS A 331 -5.40 -5.42 15.12
N PHE A 332 -6.55 -5.90 14.69
CA PHE A 332 -7.85 -5.45 15.19
C PHE A 332 -8.35 -6.23 16.42
N GLU A 333 -7.53 -7.14 16.96
CA GLU A 333 -7.90 -8.07 18.05
C GLU A 333 -9.27 -8.74 17.77
N ASN A 334 -9.44 -9.22 16.55
CA ASN A 334 -10.65 -9.86 16.03
C ASN A 334 -11.94 -9.07 16.34
N GLY A 335 -11.98 -7.79 15.96
CA GLY A 335 -13.18 -6.96 16.08
C GLY A 335 -13.25 -6.07 17.32
N LYS A 336 -12.30 -6.22 18.26
CA LYS A 336 -12.27 -5.47 19.53
C LYS A 336 -11.91 -4.02 19.30
N HIS A 337 -10.92 -3.73 18.46
CA HIS A 337 -10.56 -2.37 18.08
C HIS A 337 -11.45 -1.86 16.95
N LYS A 338 -11.85 -0.58 17.00
CA LYS A 338 -12.75 0.02 16.02
C LYS A 338 -12.00 0.92 15.06
N GLU A 339 -12.56 1.10 13.87
CA GLU A 339 -12.02 1.92 12.79
C GLU A 339 -11.63 3.34 13.20
N ASN A 340 -12.28 3.91 14.20
CA ASN A 340 -12.05 5.29 14.64
C ASN A 340 -11.08 5.42 15.83
N ALA A 341 -10.61 4.30 16.38
CA ALA A 341 -9.66 4.28 17.49
C ALA A 341 -8.28 4.79 17.06
N ASP A 342 -7.54 5.36 18.02
CA ASP A 342 -6.18 5.85 17.81
C ASP A 342 -5.27 4.71 17.31
N SER A 343 -4.46 4.99 16.28
CA SER A 343 -3.69 4.05 15.44
C SER A 343 -4.48 3.24 14.40
N HIS A 344 -5.69 2.75 14.70
CA HIS A 344 -6.49 1.94 13.75
C HIS A 344 -7.08 2.75 12.59
N PHE A 345 -7.42 4.03 12.80
CA PHE A 345 -7.96 4.85 11.72
C PHE A 345 -6.96 5.05 10.57
N SER A 346 -5.67 5.17 10.90
CA SER A 346 -4.58 5.30 9.91
C SER A 346 -4.44 4.00 9.12
N ARG A 347 -4.57 2.84 9.78
CA ARG A 347 -4.60 1.54 9.13
C ARG A 347 -5.75 1.39 8.14
N VAL A 348 -6.95 1.86 8.50
CA VAL A 348 -8.08 1.95 7.54
C VAL A 348 -7.75 2.89 6.39
N GLY A 349 -6.94 3.94 6.63
CA GLY A 349 -6.40 4.80 5.59
C GLY A 349 -5.49 4.08 4.60
N ASP A 350 -4.72 3.09 5.02
CA ASP A 350 -3.92 2.25 4.11
C ASP A 350 -4.81 1.49 3.12
N TYR A 351 -5.97 1.00 3.58
CA TYR A 351 -6.91 0.28 2.73
C TYR A 351 -7.48 1.17 1.62
N TRP A 352 -7.84 2.42 1.97
CA TRP A 352 -8.32 3.40 1.01
C TRP A 352 -7.23 3.87 0.04
N ARG A 353 -5.98 3.97 0.52
CA ARG A 353 -4.84 4.36 -0.31
C ARG A 353 -4.55 3.36 -1.43
N ALA A 354 -4.85 2.07 -1.24
CA ALA A 354 -4.78 1.06 -2.30
C ALA A 354 -5.73 1.38 -3.49
N LEU A 355 -6.78 2.17 -3.26
CA LEU A 355 -7.70 2.66 -4.28
C LEU A 355 -7.39 4.09 -4.76
N GLY A 356 -6.30 4.69 -4.26
CA GLY A 356 -5.96 6.08 -4.52
C GLY A 356 -6.89 7.09 -3.85
N LEU A 357 -7.60 6.69 -2.78
CA LEU A 357 -8.59 7.53 -2.10
C LEU A 357 -8.06 8.02 -0.76
N PRO A 358 -8.28 9.30 -0.39
CA PRO A 358 -7.71 9.89 0.80
C PRO A 358 -8.60 9.69 2.05
N TYR A 359 -9.40 8.63 2.09
CA TYR A 359 -10.26 8.33 3.24
C TYR A 359 -9.50 7.52 4.31
N HIS A 360 -10.03 7.50 5.53
CA HIS A 360 -9.48 6.78 6.69
C HIS A 360 -10.61 6.47 7.68
N GLY A 361 -10.31 5.76 8.77
CA GLY A 361 -11.32 5.28 9.72
C GLY A 361 -12.02 6.35 10.57
N GLN A 362 -11.71 7.63 10.35
CA GLN A 362 -12.39 8.79 10.96
C GLN A 362 -12.96 9.74 9.89
N SER A 363 -12.92 9.37 8.62
CA SER A 363 -13.49 10.20 7.56
C SER A 363 -14.99 10.35 7.74
N VAL A 364 -15.50 11.53 7.38
CA VAL A 364 -16.94 11.80 7.29
C VAL A 364 -17.22 12.32 5.90
N VAL A 365 -18.08 11.62 5.17
CA VAL A 365 -18.52 12.01 3.83
C VAL A 365 -20.03 12.24 3.82
N THR A 366 -20.49 13.08 2.91
CA THR A 366 -21.93 13.20 2.59
C THR A 366 -22.27 12.18 1.50
N PHE A 367 -23.19 11.28 1.81
CA PHE A 367 -23.71 10.29 0.88
C PHE A 367 -24.74 10.90 -0.07
N ALA A 368 -25.09 10.16 -1.13
CA ALA A 368 -26.02 10.63 -2.16
C ALA A 368 -27.44 10.92 -1.62
N ASP A 369 -27.82 10.30 -0.50
CA ASP A 369 -29.10 10.54 0.19
C ASP A 369 -29.06 11.75 1.15
N GLY A 370 -27.94 12.48 1.19
CA GLY A 370 -27.73 13.65 2.04
C GLY A 370 -27.31 13.31 3.48
N SER A 371 -27.29 12.04 3.86
CA SER A 371 -26.76 11.63 5.16
C SER A 371 -25.25 11.80 5.23
N THR A 372 -24.70 11.97 6.44
CA THR A 372 -23.25 12.02 6.66
C THR A 372 -22.79 10.84 7.50
N GLY A 373 -21.61 10.32 7.19
CA GLY A 373 -21.02 9.23 7.96
C GLY A 373 -19.68 8.75 7.41
N ASN A 374 -19.12 7.75 8.08
CA ASN A 374 -17.89 7.10 7.64
C ASN A 374 -18.17 6.22 6.41
N PRO A 375 -17.47 6.40 5.28
CA PRO A 375 -17.65 5.53 4.13
C PRO A 375 -17.30 4.08 4.49
N ALA A 376 -18.14 3.13 4.06
CA ALA A 376 -17.90 1.72 4.33
C ALA A 376 -16.63 1.23 3.60
N TRP A 377 -15.66 0.70 4.33
CA TRP A 377 -14.33 0.34 3.81
C TRP A 377 -14.12 -1.15 3.55
N SER A 378 -15.18 -1.98 3.61
CA SER A 378 -15.06 -3.43 3.45
C SER A 378 -14.46 -3.87 2.10
N ALA A 379 -14.88 -3.22 1.01
CA ALA A 379 -14.31 -3.47 -0.32
C ALA A 379 -12.90 -2.86 -0.48
N ALA A 380 -12.62 -1.74 0.20
CA ALA A 380 -11.27 -1.18 0.24
C ALA A 380 -10.29 -2.16 0.92
N PHE A 381 -10.69 -2.80 2.02
CA PHE A 381 -9.93 -3.83 2.71
C PHE A 381 -9.58 -5.02 1.79
N ILE A 382 -10.56 -5.58 1.07
CA ILE A 382 -10.31 -6.69 0.14
C ILE A 382 -9.35 -6.26 -0.98
N SER A 383 -9.58 -5.06 -1.52
CA SER A 383 -8.75 -4.51 -2.60
C SER A 383 -7.31 -4.31 -2.16
N TRP A 384 -7.10 -3.78 -0.95
CA TRP A 384 -5.79 -3.63 -0.34
C TRP A 384 -5.13 -4.99 -0.07
N ALA A 385 -5.84 -5.95 0.54
CA ALA A 385 -5.28 -7.25 0.89
C ALA A 385 -4.73 -7.99 -0.35
N ILE A 386 -5.38 -7.83 -1.51
CA ILE A 386 -4.92 -8.37 -2.79
C ILE A 386 -3.77 -7.53 -3.38
N ALA A 387 -3.89 -6.20 -3.37
CA ALA A 387 -2.86 -5.30 -3.89
C ALA A 387 -1.52 -5.44 -3.14
N GLU A 388 -1.57 -5.68 -1.83
CA GLU A 388 -0.40 -5.94 -0.97
C GLU A 388 0.41 -7.15 -1.45
N GLN A 389 -0.21 -8.08 -2.19
CA GLN A 389 0.46 -9.25 -2.76
C GLN A 389 1.14 -8.97 -4.10
N GLY A 390 1.16 -7.71 -4.55
CA GLY A 390 1.69 -7.31 -5.86
C GLY A 390 0.78 -7.68 -7.03
N VAL A 391 -0.50 -7.94 -6.78
CA VAL A 391 -1.48 -8.29 -7.82
C VAL A 391 -1.87 -7.04 -8.59
N GLY A 392 -1.59 -7.04 -9.89
CA GLY A 392 -1.94 -5.95 -10.81
C GLY A 392 -3.43 -5.88 -11.15
N ALA A 393 -3.86 -4.71 -11.63
CA ALA A 393 -5.25 -4.43 -12.03
C ALA A 393 -5.72 -5.24 -13.24
N ASP A 394 -4.80 -5.85 -13.99
CA ASP A 394 -5.08 -6.81 -15.07
C ASP A 394 -5.61 -8.15 -14.53
N ARG A 395 -5.28 -8.48 -13.28
CA ARG A 395 -5.69 -9.71 -12.59
C ARG A 395 -6.83 -9.47 -11.59
N PHE A 396 -6.81 -8.35 -10.88
CA PHE A 396 -7.87 -7.96 -9.96
C PHE A 396 -7.98 -6.44 -9.87
N LYS A 397 -9.14 -5.89 -10.25
CA LYS A 397 -9.39 -4.45 -10.20
C LYS A 397 -10.01 -4.07 -8.85
N GLY A 398 -9.21 -3.43 -8.00
CA GLY A 398 -9.67 -2.89 -6.72
C GLY A 398 -10.88 -1.96 -6.89
N ALA A 399 -11.80 -1.99 -5.92
CA ALA A 399 -13.06 -1.26 -5.99
C ALA A 399 -13.57 -0.87 -4.60
N GLN A 400 -14.35 0.22 -4.55
CA GLN A 400 -15.07 0.67 -3.34
C GLN A 400 -16.34 -0.14 -3.06
N ALA A 401 -16.72 -1.09 -3.93
CA ALA A 401 -17.95 -1.87 -3.78
C ALA A 401 -17.77 -3.32 -4.25
N HIS A 402 -18.33 -4.27 -3.49
CA HIS A 402 -18.11 -5.70 -3.67
C HIS A 402 -18.68 -6.26 -4.98
N TRP A 403 -19.84 -5.78 -5.43
CA TRP A 403 -20.47 -6.23 -6.68
C TRP A 403 -19.57 -6.00 -7.90
N LYS A 404 -18.63 -5.04 -7.84
CA LYS A 404 -17.68 -4.78 -8.93
C LYS A 404 -16.74 -5.95 -9.18
N TYR A 405 -16.40 -6.73 -8.15
CA TYR A 405 -15.56 -7.92 -8.33
C TYR A 405 -16.27 -8.97 -9.19
N VAL A 406 -17.55 -9.19 -8.93
CA VAL A 406 -18.39 -10.09 -9.75
C VAL A 406 -18.60 -9.50 -11.14
N GLN A 407 -18.87 -8.20 -11.24
CA GLN A 407 -19.03 -7.51 -12.52
C GLN A 407 -17.79 -7.68 -13.41
N ASP A 408 -16.60 -7.43 -12.88
CA ASP A 408 -15.37 -7.46 -13.66
C ASP A 408 -15.01 -8.89 -14.14
N LEU A 409 -15.41 -9.92 -13.40
CA LEU A 409 -15.29 -11.32 -13.83
C LEU A 409 -16.30 -11.68 -14.92
N VAL A 410 -17.58 -11.33 -14.74
CA VAL A 410 -18.66 -11.70 -15.68
C VAL A 410 -18.58 -10.93 -16.98
N GLU A 411 -18.17 -9.67 -16.93
CA GLU A 411 -17.97 -8.84 -18.12
C GLU A 411 -16.57 -9.00 -18.74
N GLU A 412 -15.78 -9.97 -18.27
CA GLU A 412 -14.44 -10.30 -18.78
C GLU A 412 -13.51 -9.08 -18.89
N ARG A 413 -13.58 -8.17 -17.91
CA ARG A 413 -12.84 -6.91 -17.92
C ARG A 413 -11.37 -7.06 -17.52
N LEU A 414 -10.94 -8.27 -17.18
CA LEU A 414 -9.62 -8.60 -16.67
C LEU A 414 -8.90 -9.48 -17.69
N ALA A 415 -7.66 -9.12 -18.06
CA ALA A 415 -6.88 -9.87 -19.05
C ALA A 415 -6.43 -11.24 -18.52
N THR A 416 -6.14 -11.31 -17.22
CA THR A 416 -5.57 -12.48 -16.55
C THR A 416 -6.23 -12.67 -15.18
N PRO A 417 -7.57 -12.93 -15.13
CA PRO A 417 -8.33 -12.88 -13.88
C PRO A 417 -7.68 -13.69 -12.76
N LEU A 418 -7.62 -13.11 -11.56
CA LEU A 418 -7.08 -13.78 -10.37
C LEU A 418 -8.05 -14.82 -9.81
N PHE A 419 -9.34 -14.59 -9.99
CA PHE A 419 -10.40 -15.43 -9.47
C PHE A 419 -11.22 -16.03 -10.61
N ASP A 420 -11.78 -17.22 -10.36
CA ASP A 420 -12.90 -17.77 -11.13
C ASP A 420 -14.19 -17.56 -10.37
N LEU A 421 -15.29 -17.31 -11.09
CA LEU A 421 -16.61 -17.25 -10.50
C LEU A 421 -17.21 -18.66 -10.41
N MET A 422 -17.49 -19.11 -9.19
CA MET A 422 -18.03 -20.44 -8.90
C MET A 422 -19.44 -20.34 -8.33
N ASP A 423 -20.25 -21.35 -8.65
CA ASP A 423 -21.56 -21.56 -8.05
C ASP A 423 -21.40 -22.10 -6.60
N PRO A 424 -21.93 -21.42 -5.57
CA PRO A 424 -21.82 -21.87 -4.18
C PRO A 424 -22.52 -23.21 -3.91
N GLU A 425 -23.45 -23.64 -4.77
CA GLU A 425 -24.12 -24.94 -4.65
C GLU A 425 -23.32 -26.09 -5.27
N GLN A 426 -22.22 -25.78 -5.99
CA GLN A 426 -21.41 -26.79 -6.71
C GLN A 426 -19.92 -26.73 -6.35
N TYR A 427 -19.49 -25.73 -5.57
CA TYR A 427 -18.09 -25.54 -5.24
C TYR A 427 -17.88 -25.34 -3.73
N ALA A 428 -17.09 -26.22 -3.14
CA ALA A 428 -16.64 -26.11 -1.75
C ALA A 428 -15.54 -25.04 -1.62
N PRO A 429 -15.76 -23.94 -0.88
CA PRO A 429 -14.76 -22.88 -0.74
C PRO A 429 -13.47 -23.36 -0.06
N ARG A 430 -12.33 -22.81 -0.49
CA ARG A 430 -11.02 -23.10 0.08
C ARG A 430 -10.38 -21.83 0.68
N PRO A 431 -9.46 -21.95 1.66
CA PRO A 431 -8.77 -20.78 2.23
C PRO A 431 -8.08 -19.92 1.18
N GLY A 432 -8.42 -18.65 1.05
CA GLY A 432 -7.97 -17.71 0.02
C GLY A 432 -9.06 -17.36 -1.00
N ASP A 433 -10.13 -18.14 -1.07
CA ASP A 433 -11.32 -17.82 -1.86
C ASP A 433 -12.13 -16.70 -1.19
N ILE A 434 -12.99 -16.04 -1.96
CA ILE A 434 -13.90 -15.00 -1.45
C ILE A 434 -15.34 -15.50 -1.56
N VAL A 435 -16.09 -15.46 -0.47
CA VAL A 435 -17.54 -15.71 -0.48
C VAL A 435 -18.28 -14.40 -0.70
N HIS A 436 -19.32 -14.40 -1.53
CA HIS A 436 -20.06 -13.20 -1.91
C HIS A 436 -21.56 -13.36 -1.70
N TYR A 437 -22.20 -12.35 -1.12
CA TYR A 437 -23.64 -12.37 -0.85
C TYR A 437 -24.29 -10.99 -0.92
N GLY A 438 -25.60 -10.98 -1.18
CA GLY A 438 -26.39 -9.75 -1.26
C GLY A 438 -26.80 -9.23 0.13
N ARG A 439 -26.96 -7.92 0.24
CA ARG A 439 -27.44 -7.21 1.44
C ARG A 439 -28.69 -6.40 1.10
N ALA A 440 -29.42 -5.95 2.12
CA ALA A 440 -30.60 -5.08 1.95
C ALA A 440 -31.57 -5.62 0.88
N THR A 441 -31.88 -4.83 -0.16
CA THR A 441 -32.77 -5.22 -1.25
C THR A 441 -32.30 -6.44 -2.05
N ALA A 442 -31.00 -6.76 -2.01
CA ALA A 442 -30.41 -7.92 -2.66
C ALA A 442 -30.19 -9.11 -1.73
N ALA A 443 -30.70 -9.09 -0.49
CA ALA A 443 -30.43 -10.14 0.50
C ALA A 443 -30.80 -11.56 0.04
N ARG A 444 -31.78 -11.67 -0.87
CA ARG A 444 -32.29 -12.92 -1.45
C ARG A 444 -31.75 -13.23 -2.86
N PHE A 445 -30.76 -12.50 -3.34
CA PHE A 445 -30.25 -12.73 -4.68
C PHE A 445 -29.39 -13.99 -4.74
N HIS A 446 -29.66 -14.82 -5.74
CA HIS A 446 -28.73 -15.79 -6.28
C HIS A 446 -27.92 -15.13 -7.42
N LEU A 447 -26.95 -15.86 -8.01
CA LEU A 447 -26.13 -15.34 -9.10
C LEU A 447 -26.94 -14.72 -10.23
N ALA A 448 -27.92 -15.44 -10.77
CA ALA A 448 -28.74 -14.97 -11.90
C ALA A 448 -29.41 -13.60 -11.62
N ALA A 449 -30.07 -13.47 -10.46
CA ALA A 449 -30.70 -12.21 -10.06
C ALA A 449 -29.68 -11.07 -9.90
N ALA A 450 -28.51 -11.36 -9.31
CA ALA A 450 -27.44 -10.38 -9.20
C ALA A 450 -26.96 -9.89 -10.57
N LEU A 451 -26.81 -10.80 -11.55
CA LEU A 451 -26.40 -10.44 -12.91
C LEU A 451 -27.46 -9.63 -13.66
N ASP A 452 -28.74 -9.92 -13.46
CA ASP A 452 -29.83 -9.14 -14.07
C ASP A 452 -29.86 -7.71 -13.51
N HIS A 453 -29.69 -7.55 -12.20
CA HIS A 453 -29.61 -6.22 -11.59
C HIS A 453 -28.35 -5.44 -11.98
N LEU A 454 -27.21 -6.11 -12.24
CA LEU A 454 -26.06 -5.43 -12.83
C LEU A 454 -26.36 -4.87 -14.23
N LYS A 455 -27.15 -5.58 -15.04
CA LYS A 455 -27.52 -5.13 -16.38
C LYS A 455 -28.53 -3.98 -16.36
N ILE A 456 -29.48 -4.04 -15.44
CA ILE A 456 -30.60 -3.07 -15.37
C ILE A 456 -30.19 -1.82 -14.59
N ASP A 457 -29.69 -2.00 -13.37
CA ASP A 457 -29.44 -0.92 -12.42
C ASP A 457 -27.96 -0.54 -12.33
N GLY A 458 -27.07 -1.35 -12.89
CA GLY A 458 -25.62 -1.15 -12.78
C GLY A 458 -25.06 -1.38 -11.37
N TYR A 459 -25.86 -1.91 -10.44
CA TYR A 459 -25.53 -2.01 -9.02
C TYR A 459 -26.41 -3.04 -8.29
N TYR A 460 -25.87 -3.67 -7.26
CA TYR A 460 -26.67 -4.26 -6.18
C TYR A 460 -25.92 -4.20 -4.83
N PRO A 461 -26.65 -4.02 -3.71
CA PRO A 461 -26.03 -4.00 -2.39
C PRO A 461 -25.49 -5.39 -2.01
N SER A 462 -24.21 -5.46 -1.67
CA SER A 462 -23.53 -6.74 -1.45
C SER A 462 -22.36 -6.64 -0.49
N HIS A 463 -21.86 -7.79 -0.08
CA HIS A 463 -20.68 -7.93 0.76
C HIS A 463 -19.89 -9.17 0.36
N SER A 464 -18.60 -9.13 0.66
CA SER A 464 -17.73 -10.28 0.49
C SER A 464 -16.78 -10.41 1.66
N ASP A 465 -16.35 -11.63 1.93
CA ASP A 465 -15.32 -11.96 2.92
C ASP A 465 -14.35 -12.99 2.35
N PHE A 466 -13.09 -12.97 2.78
CA PHE A 466 -12.14 -14.03 2.47
C PHE A 466 -12.37 -15.24 3.36
N VAL A 467 -12.30 -16.44 2.80
CA VAL A 467 -12.16 -17.68 3.56
C VAL A 467 -10.71 -17.80 4.05
N ILE A 468 -10.48 -18.02 5.34
CA ILE A 468 -9.13 -18.18 5.91
C ILE A 468 -8.85 -19.56 6.48
N GLU A 469 -9.89 -20.34 6.73
CA GLU A 469 -9.83 -21.67 7.31
C GLU A 469 -11.12 -22.43 6.98
N VAL A 470 -11.01 -23.74 6.83
CA VAL A 470 -12.14 -24.66 6.64
C VAL A 470 -11.97 -25.80 7.64
N ASP A 471 -12.99 -26.04 8.46
CA ASP A 471 -13.06 -27.14 9.41
C ASP A 471 -14.25 -28.04 9.06
N GLN A 472 -13.98 -29.09 8.28
CA GLN A 472 -14.99 -30.07 7.89
C GLN A 472 -15.51 -30.88 9.08
N THR A 473 -14.72 -31.02 10.16
CA THR A 473 -15.12 -31.80 11.35
C THR A 473 -16.19 -31.06 12.14
N ASP A 474 -16.00 -29.75 12.32
CA ASP A 474 -16.96 -28.85 12.94
C ASP A 474 -18.10 -28.42 11.97
N GLY A 475 -17.96 -28.75 10.69
CA GLY A 475 -18.95 -28.39 9.66
C GLY A 475 -19.06 -26.88 9.46
N SER A 476 -17.92 -26.18 9.56
CA SER A 476 -17.86 -24.74 9.33
C SER A 476 -16.60 -24.29 8.61
N LEU A 477 -16.63 -23.06 8.10
CA LEU A 477 -15.46 -22.33 7.65
C LEU A 477 -15.37 -20.98 8.36
N THR A 478 -14.16 -20.45 8.46
CA THR A 478 -13.91 -19.12 9.02
C THR A 478 -13.64 -18.14 7.90
N THR A 479 -14.40 -17.04 7.87
CA THR A 479 -14.15 -15.92 6.97
C THR A 479 -13.61 -14.71 7.71
N VAL A 480 -12.96 -13.79 7.00
CA VAL A 480 -12.54 -12.47 7.50
C VAL A 480 -13.00 -11.37 6.54
N GLY A 481 -13.51 -10.29 7.11
CA GLY A 481 -13.92 -9.10 6.36
C GLY A 481 -13.57 -7.82 7.09
N GLY A 482 -13.39 -6.75 6.31
CA GLY A 482 -13.26 -5.39 6.80
C GLY A 482 -14.63 -4.72 7.00
N ASN A 483 -14.68 -3.69 7.83
CA ASN A 483 -15.89 -2.96 8.23
C ASN A 483 -17.00 -3.88 8.77
N VAL A 484 -16.66 -5.02 9.35
CA VAL A 484 -17.61 -5.91 10.04
C VAL A 484 -17.70 -5.42 11.48
N ASP A 485 -18.84 -4.85 11.86
CA ASP A 485 -19.01 -4.10 13.12
C ASP A 485 -17.95 -3.00 13.31
N ASN A 486 -17.65 -2.25 12.23
CA ASN A 486 -16.67 -1.17 12.18
C ASN A 486 -15.23 -1.61 12.52
N SER A 487 -14.87 -2.84 12.12
CA SER A 487 -13.56 -3.46 12.40
C SER A 487 -13.19 -4.53 11.36
N VAL A 488 -11.99 -5.11 11.49
CA VAL A 488 -11.63 -6.38 10.84
C VAL A 488 -12.00 -7.52 11.79
N LYS A 489 -12.89 -8.41 11.34
CA LYS A 489 -13.48 -9.44 12.20
C LYS A 489 -13.68 -10.74 11.44
N SER A 490 -13.53 -11.85 12.16
CA SER A 490 -13.86 -13.17 11.64
C SER A 490 -15.34 -13.54 11.84
N LYS A 491 -15.85 -14.40 10.95
CA LYS A 491 -17.20 -14.98 11.05
C LYS A 491 -17.11 -16.48 10.81
N ARG A 492 -17.88 -17.27 11.56
CA ARG A 492 -18.11 -18.68 11.25
C ARG A 492 -19.28 -18.82 10.29
N VAL A 493 -19.09 -19.62 9.25
CA VAL A 493 -20.07 -19.93 8.21
C VAL A 493 -20.27 -21.44 8.20
N GLY A 494 -21.51 -21.89 8.24
CA GLY A 494 -21.80 -23.33 8.19
C GLY A 494 -21.55 -23.91 6.80
N ILE A 495 -21.00 -25.12 6.76
CA ILE A 495 -20.86 -25.95 5.56
C ILE A 495 -21.52 -27.31 5.78
N ASP A 496 -21.86 -28.01 4.70
CA ASP A 496 -22.32 -29.40 4.76
C ASP A 496 -21.15 -30.41 4.73
N SER A 497 -21.48 -31.70 4.65
CA SER A 497 -20.50 -32.79 4.62
C SER A 497 -19.61 -32.78 3.37
N ASP A 498 -20.08 -32.19 2.28
CA ASP A 498 -19.33 -32.06 1.02
C ASP A 498 -18.50 -30.76 1.01
N GLY A 499 -18.60 -29.94 2.07
CA GLY A 499 -17.92 -28.67 2.22
C GLY A 499 -18.60 -27.51 1.50
N LEU A 500 -19.82 -27.71 0.99
CA LEU A 500 -20.59 -26.66 0.33
C LEU A 500 -21.18 -25.70 1.37
N LEU A 501 -21.36 -24.45 0.95
CA LEU A 501 -21.89 -23.40 1.81
C LEU A 501 -23.35 -23.69 2.17
N LYS A 502 -23.65 -23.77 3.47
CA LYS A 502 -25.04 -23.73 3.93
C LYS A 502 -25.61 -22.32 3.73
N PRO A 503 -26.94 -22.18 3.56
CA PRO A 503 -27.59 -20.87 3.51
C PRO A 503 -27.24 -20.00 4.73
N ARG A 504 -27.14 -18.69 4.52
CA ARG A 504 -26.88 -17.73 5.60
C ARG A 504 -28.15 -17.58 6.42
N ARG A 505 -28.12 -18.02 7.68
CA ARG A 505 -29.28 -17.91 8.57
C ARG A 505 -29.27 -16.58 9.32
N GLN A 506 -30.29 -15.75 9.09
CA GLN A 506 -30.46 -14.47 9.77
C GLN A 506 -31.91 -14.32 10.25
N ARG A 507 -32.09 -14.06 11.56
CA ARG A 507 -33.42 -13.91 12.20
C ARG A 507 -34.39 -15.08 11.91
N GLY A 508 -33.86 -16.30 11.80
CA GLY A 508 -34.65 -17.52 11.56
C GLY A 508 -34.97 -17.80 10.08
N GLU A 509 -34.55 -16.92 9.16
CA GLU A 509 -34.71 -17.08 7.73
C GLU A 509 -33.38 -17.45 7.07
N ASP A 510 -33.46 -18.21 5.98
CA ASP A 510 -32.31 -18.63 5.18
C ASP A 510 -32.15 -17.70 3.97
N PHE A 511 -30.92 -17.24 3.75
CA PHE A 511 -30.55 -16.35 2.65
C PHE A 511 -29.45 -16.99 1.79
N PRO A 512 -29.53 -16.86 0.47
CA PRO A 512 -28.56 -17.48 -0.43
C PRO A 512 -27.20 -16.78 -0.40
N TRP A 513 -26.20 -17.51 -0.88
CA TRP A 513 -24.94 -16.97 -1.37
C TRP A 513 -25.10 -16.65 -2.85
N ILE A 514 -24.47 -15.57 -3.32
CA ILE A 514 -24.52 -15.18 -4.73
C ILE A 514 -23.46 -15.97 -5.51
N ALA A 515 -22.22 -16.00 -5.00
CA ALA A 515 -21.10 -16.62 -5.69
C ALA A 515 -19.96 -16.94 -4.71
N VAL A 516 -19.06 -17.82 -5.16
CA VAL A 516 -17.71 -17.96 -4.59
C VAL A 516 -16.70 -17.54 -5.64
N LEU A 517 -15.81 -16.62 -5.31
CA LEU A 517 -14.69 -16.24 -6.16
C LEU A 517 -13.51 -17.15 -5.77
N ARG A 518 -13.28 -18.18 -6.56
CA ARG A 518 -12.20 -19.16 -6.36
C ARG A 518 -10.87 -18.55 -6.75
N LEU A 519 -9.93 -18.48 -5.80
CA LEU A 519 -8.57 -18.04 -6.09
C LEU A 519 -7.89 -19.06 -7.02
N ARG A 520 -7.36 -18.59 -8.15
CA ARG A 520 -6.62 -19.45 -9.08
C ARG A 520 -5.28 -19.85 -8.46
N ASP A 521 -5.09 -21.16 -8.29
CA ASP A 521 -3.79 -21.78 -8.09
C ASP A 521 -3.11 -21.78 -9.47
N GLY A 522 -2.64 -20.61 -9.92
CA GLY A 522 -2.15 -20.37 -11.28
C GLY A 522 -0.90 -21.12 -11.74
#